data_AF-A0A2V2LCV8-F1
#
_entry.id   AF-A0A2V2LCV8-F1
#
_cell.length_a   1.000
_cell.length_b   1.000
_cell.length_c   1.000
_cell.angle_alpha   90.00
_cell.angle_beta   90.00
_cell.angle_gamma   90.00
#
_symmetry.space_group_name_H-M   'P 1'
#
loop_
_entity.id
_entity.type
_entity.pdbx_description
1 polymer ?
#
loop_
_entity_poly.entity_id
_entity_poly.type
_entity_poly.pdbx_seq_one_letter_code
_entity_poly.pdbx_strand_id
1 'polypeptide(L)' 'MASLRRDVAIHNERVKLFSGFVNAIGLGLIGFAVLRPLTVNLDEVSGLTVLWGVAGLFLHAISHYILVMLRTEDNT' A
#
# COMPACT_ATOMS: atom_id res chain seq x y z
N MET A 1 20.70 -8.20 25.37
CA MET A 1 19.54 -8.75 24.64
C MET A 1 18.30 -7.85 24.66
N ALA A 2 17.96 -7.20 25.79
CA ALA A 2 16.78 -6.33 25.87
C ALA A 2 16.85 -5.08 24.96
N SER A 3 18.03 -4.51 24.72
CA SER A 3 18.21 -3.38 23.78
C SER A 3 17.90 -3.78 22.34
N LEU A 4 18.48 -4.88 21.85
CA LEU A 4 18.27 -5.38 20.48
C LEU A 4 16.80 -5.66 20.18
N ARG A 5 16.06 -6.25 21.14
CA ARG A 5 14.61 -6.47 20.98
C ARG A 5 13.83 -5.15 20.86
N ARG A 6 14.23 -4.12 21.61
CA ARG A 6 13.63 -2.79 21.54
C ARG A 6 13.93 -2.09 20.21
N ASP A 7 15.17 -2.20 19.73
CA ASP A 7 15.58 -1.60 18.46
C ASP A 7 14.82 -2.20 17.27
N VAL A 8 14.61 -3.52 17.29
CA VAL A 8 13.78 -4.23 16.29
C VAL A 8 12.32 -3.78 16.38
N ALA A 9 11.76 -3.68 17.59
CA ALA A 9 10.37 -3.23 17.77
C ALA A 9 10.15 -1.80 17.20
N ILE A 10 11.08 -0.87 17.46
CA ILE A 10 11.02 0.49 16.92
C ILE A 10 11.09 0.48 15.39
N HIS A 11 11.94 -0.37 14.81
CA HIS A 11 12.01 -0.52 13.36
C HIS A 11 10.68 -1.05 12.79
N ASN A 12 10.11 -2.08 13.41
CA ASN A 12 8.83 -2.67 12.99
C ASN A 12 7.68 -1.65 13.03
N GLU A 13 7.62 -0.79 14.06
CA GLU A 13 6.64 0.30 14.11
C GLU A 13 6.79 1.29 12.96
N ARG A 14 8.03 1.67 12.61
CA ARG A 14 8.29 2.57 11.47
C ARG A 14 7.88 1.93 10.15
N VAL A 15 8.20 0.65 9.96
CA VAL A 15 7.80 -0.11 8.76
C VAL A 15 6.29 -0.24 8.68
N LYS A 16 5.61 -0.47 9.81
CA LYS A 16 4.15 -0.51 9.92
C LYS A 16 3.51 0.80 9.47
N LEU A 17 4.02 1.94 9.97
CA LEU A 17 3.55 3.27 9.58
C LEU A 17 3.82 3.56 8.09
N PHE A 18 5.01 3.25 7.60
CA PHE A 18 5.37 3.46 6.20
C PHE A 18 4.50 2.60 5.26
N SER A 19 4.29 1.33 5.59
CA SER A 19 3.41 0.45 4.82
C SER A 19 1.96 0.96 4.81
N GLY A 20 1.45 1.45 5.95
CA GLY A 20 0.14 2.11 6.01
C GLY A 20 0.03 3.33 5.10
N PHE A 21 1.08 4.14 5.01
CA PHE A 21 1.15 5.29 4.10
C PHE A 21 1.17 4.87 2.63
N VAL A 22 2.00 3.89 2.26
CA VAL A 22 2.06 3.35 0.89
C VAL A 22 0.73 2.73 0.48
N ASN A 23 0.04 2.06 1.40
CA ASN A 23 -1.30 1.54 1.19
C ASN A 23 -2.30 2.65 0.83
N ALA A 24 -2.26 3.77 1.56
CA ALA A 24 -3.15 4.92 1.30
C ALA A 24 -2.90 5.54 -0.08
N ILE A 25 -1.63 5.63 -0.50
CA ILE A 25 -1.28 6.03 -1.88
C ILE A 25 -1.85 5.04 -2.89
N GLY A 26 -1.67 3.74 -2.65
CA GLY A 26 -2.21 2.68 -3.50
C GLY A 26 -3.72 2.80 -3.70
N LEU A 27 -4.47 3.00 -2.61
CA LEU A 27 -5.91 3.23 -2.65
C LEU A 27 -6.29 4.53 -3.39
N GLY A 28 -5.51 5.60 -3.22
CA GLY A 28 -5.69 6.84 -3.98
C GLY A 28 -5.54 6.65 -5.49
N LEU A 29 -4.53 5.88 -5.92
CA LEU A 29 -4.30 5.57 -7.32
C LEU A 29 -5.40 4.66 -7.91
N ILE A 30 -5.82 3.63 -7.17
CA ILE A 30 -6.95 2.78 -7.55
C ILE A 30 -8.22 3.63 -7.69
N GLY A 31 -8.49 4.48 -6.70
CA GLY A 31 -9.62 5.40 -6.72
C GLY A 31 -9.58 6.33 -7.93
N PHE A 32 -8.42 6.93 -8.24
CA PHE A 32 -8.24 7.77 -9.42
C PHE A 32 -8.49 7.00 -10.73
N ALA A 33 -7.96 5.78 -10.86
CA ALA A 33 -8.11 4.95 -12.05
C ALA A 33 -9.59 4.58 -12.30
N VAL A 34 -10.39 4.43 -11.25
CA VAL A 34 -11.83 4.15 -11.34
C VAL A 34 -12.65 5.43 -11.55
N LEU A 35 -12.37 6.49 -10.78
CA LEU A 35 -13.17 7.72 -10.80
C LEU A 35 -12.97 8.52 -12.09
N ARG A 36 -11.74 8.59 -12.63
CA ARG A 36 -11.44 9.38 -13.84
C ARG A 36 -12.33 9.02 -15.05
N PRO A 37 -12.47 7.75 -15.47
CA PRO A 37 -13.35 7.42 -16.59
C PRO A 37 -14.83 7.59 -16.23
N LEU A 38 -15.21 7.46 -14.95
CA LEU A 38 -16.60 7.70 -14.50
C LEU A 38 -16.98 9.18 -14.51
N THR A 39 -16.03 10.10 -14.36
CA THR A 39 -16.30 11.55 -14.36
C THR A 39 -16.11 12.21 -15.71
N VAL A 40 -15.24 11.67 -16.58
CA VAL A 40 -14.97 12.24 -17.90
C VAL A 40 -15.79 11.54 -18.97
N ASN A 41 -15.39 10.33 -19.38
CA ASN A 41 -16.09 9.47 -20.34
C ASN A 41 -15.59 8.03 -20.18
N LEU A 42 -16.51 7.07 -20.21
CA LEU A 42 -16.19 5.64 -20.08
C LEU A 42 -15.41 5.08 -21.29
N ASP A 43 -15.59 5.69 -22.46
CA ASP A 43 -14.88 5.31 -23.69
C ASP A 43 -13.43 5.82 -23.73
N GLU A 44 -13.03 6.68 -22.77
CA GLU A 44 -11.71 7.30 -22.69
C GLU A 44 -10.77 6.62 -21.66
N VAL A 45 -10.95 5.31 -21.42
CA VAL A 45 -9.99 4.55 -20.59
C VAL A 45 -8.65 4.47 -21.32
N SER A 46 -7.79 5.44 -21.04
CA SER A 46 -6.44 5.50 -21.59
C SER A 46 -5.54 4.46 -20.92
N GLY A 47 -4.53 3.97 -21.66
CA GLY A 47 -3.52 3.06 -21.11
C GLY A 47 -2.81 3.63 -19.87
N LEU A 48 -2.68 4.95 -19.77
CA LEU A 48 -2.15 5.62 -18.59
C LEU A 48 -3.06 5.46 -17.36
N THR A 49 -4.38 5.50 -17.54
CA THR A 49 -5.35 5.27 -16.45
C THR A 49 -5.26 3.84 -15.93
N VAL A 50 -5.15 2.87 -16.85
CA VAL A 50 -4.94 1.46 -16.50
C VAL A 50 -3.63 1.28 -15.74
N LEU A 51 -2.55 1.92 -16.22
CA LEU A 51 -1.24 1.87 -15.55
C LEU A 51 -1.32 2.40 -14.12
N TRP A 52 -2.02 3.51 -13.87
CA TRP A 52 -2.23 4.03 -12.52
C TRP A 52 -3.01 3.06 -11.64
N GLY A 53 -4.04 2.39 -12.18
CA GLY A 53 -4.78 1.36 -11.46
C GLY A 53 -3.91 0.16 -11.07
N VAL A 54 -3.10 -0.35 -12.01
CA VAL A 54 -2.16 -1.45 -11.77
C VAL A 54 -1.09 -1.04 -10.74
N ALA A 55 -0.52 0.16 -10.88
CA ALA A 55 0.45 0.68 -9.91
C ALA A 55 -0.16 0.78 -8.51
N GLY A 56 -1.40 1.28 -8.40
CA GLY A 56 -2.13 1.34 -7.14
C GLY A 56 -2.36 -0.03 -6.52
N LEU A 57 -2.80 -1.02 -7.32
CA LEU A 57 -2.98 -2.41 -6.87
C LEU A 57 -1.66 -3.03 -6.38
N PHE A 58 -0.56 -2.78 -7.08
CA PHE A 58 0.76 -3.26 -6.70
C PHE A 58 1.20 -2.70 -5.34
N LEU A 59 1.06 -1.38 -5.15
CA LEU A 59 1.39 -0.72 -3.87
C LEU A 59 0.49 -1.21 -2.73
N HIS A 60 -0.80 -1.36 -2.99
CA HIS A 60 -1.76 -1.90 -2.03
C HIS A 60 -1.38 -3.32 -1.60
N ALA A 61 -1.07 -4.20 -2.57
CA ALA A 61 -0.68 -5.58 -2.31
C ALA A 61 0.62 -5.70 -1.50
N ILE A 62 1.66 -4.95 -1.86
CA ILE A 62 2.93 -4.95 -1.11
C ILE A 62 2.72 -4.47 0.33
N SER A 63 1.90 -3.43 0.52
CA SER A 63 1.65 -2.90 1.85
C SER A 63 0.96 -3.94 2.73
N HIS A 64 -0.07 -4.62 2.20
CA HIS A 64 -0.73 -5.72 2.89
C HIS A 64 0.20 -6.89 3.19
N TYR A 65 1.09 -7.25 2.26
CA TYR A 65 2.10 -8.28 2.48
C TYR A 65 2.99 -7.94 3.70
N ILE A 66 3.50 -6.71 3.76
CA ILE A 66 4.35 -6.24 4.88
C ILE A 66 3.58 -6.27 6.20
N LEU A 67 2.32 -5.81 6.22
CA LEU A 67 1.51 -5.81 7.44
C LEU A 67 1.20 -7.22 7.96
N VAL A 68 0.96 -8.18 7.06
CA VAL A 68 0.75 -9.60 7.41
C VAL A 68 2.05 -10.22 7.95
N MET A 69 3.19 -9.93 7.33
CA MET A 69 4.49 -10.37 7.81
C MET A 69 4.76 -9.85 9.23
N LEU A 70 4.62 -8.54 9.46
CA LEU A 70 4.81 -7.93 10.78
C LEU A 70 3.85 -8.48 11.83
N ARG A 71 2.59 -8.75 11.45
CA ARG A 71 1.63 -9.42 12.34
C ARG A 71 2.11 -10.82 12.74
N THR A 72 2.73 -11.56 11.82
CA THR A 72 3.22 -12.91 12.10
C THR A 72 4.38 -12.86 13.10
N GLU A 73 5.29 -11.88 12.95
CA GLU A 73 6.40 -11.65 13.88
C GLU A 73 5.95 -11.18 15.28
N ASP A 74 4.90 -10.35 15.36
CA ASP A 74 4.36 -9.87 16.65
C ASP A 74 3.69 -11.00 17.46
N ASN A 75 3.28 -12.11 16.83
CA ASN A 75 2.58 -13.24 17.48
C ASN A 75 3.47 -14.45 17.82
N THR A 76 4.79 -14.37 17.54
CA THR A 76 5.79 -15.42 17.82
C THR A 76 6.80 -14.98 18.87
#